data_AF-A0A4Q1FK40-F1
#
_entry.id   AF-A0A4Q1FK40-F1
#
_cell.length_a   1.000
_cell.length_b   1.000
_cell.length_c   1.000
_cell.angle_alpha   90.00
_cell.angle_beta   90.00
_cell.angle_gamma   90.00
#
_symmetry.space_group_name_H-M   'P 1'
#
loop_
_entity.id
_entity.type
_entity.pdbx_description
1 polymer ?
#
loop_
_entity_poly.entity_id
_entity_poly.type
_entity_poly.pdbx_seq_one_letter_code
_entity_poly.pdbx_strand_id
1 'polypeptide(L)'
;RPTDKWLFTKYDVLGRVIITGVVAGGSRASMQTMIGETLTIENRSDTGFTKNGLQIQYNNAYFPYLETVFSVNYYDTYPVYSFNPSFPGSIQGVETLKETVSPEGKSTKGLPVMSMVKNIEDDNWTKIYTYYDTKGRVIGAHSINHLGGYTKTESKLDFSGVAQTVITRHKRLATDTERVITETFEYDHQNRLLVHRHQVDSNPV
;
A
#
# COMPACT_ATOMS: atom_id res chain seq x y z
N ARG A 1 -3.03 -34.28 -4.11
CA ARG A 1 -3.73 -34.46 -2.81
C ARG A 1 -4.26 -33.10 -2.40
N PRO A 2 -5.49 -32.96 -1.88
CA PRO A 2 -5.86 -31.76 -1.15
C PRO A 2 -4.78 -31.58 -0.08
N THR A 3 -4.02 -30.50 -0.15
CA THR A 3 -3.18 -30.11 0.97
C THR A 3 -4.14 -29.59 2.02
N ASP A 4 -4.06 -30.05 3.26
CA ASP A 4 -4.89 -29.57 4.37
C ASP A 4 -4.51 -28.10 4.70
N LYS A 5 -4.79 -27.20 3.77
CA LYS A 5 -4.42 -25.79 3.78
C LYS A 5 -5.66 -24.96 3.53
N TRP A 6 -5.78 -23.91 4.32
CA TRP A 6 -6.92 -23.01 4.32
C TRP A 6 -6.43 -21.60 4.01
N LEU A 7 -7.13 -20.92 3.12
CA LEU A 7 -6.96 -19.49 2.95
C LEU A 7 -7.53 -18.79 4.18
N PHE A 8 -6.80 -17.85 4.76
CA PHE A 8 -7.28 -17.01 5.84
C PHE A 8 -7.25 -15.54 5.45
N THR A 9 -8.11 -14.76 6.09
CA THR A 9 -8.12 -13.31 6.07
C THR A 9 -8.30 -12.82 7.50
N LYS A 10 -7.39 -11.97 7.96
CA LYS A 10 -7.47 -11.31 9.26
C LYS A 10 -7.90 -9.87 9.08
N TYR A 11 -8.61 -9.38 10.09
CA TYR A 11 -9.22 -8.06 10.10
C TYR A 11 -8.74 -7.25 11.30
N ASP A 12 -8.71 -5.93 11.15
CA ASP A 12 -8.59 -5.03 12.30
C ASP A 12 -9.94 -4.80 13.00
N VAL A 13 -9.91 -3.99 14.06
CA VAL A 13 -11.08 -3.60 14.85
C VAL A 13 -12.17 -2.88 14.04
N LEU A 14 -11.84 -2.34 12.87
CA LEU A 14 -12.79 -1.67 11.97
C LEU A 14 -13.29 -2.60 10.86
N GLY A 15 -12.91 -3.88 10.89
CA GLY A 15 -13.30 -4.87 9.88
C GLY A 15 -12.55 -4.72 8.55
N ARG A 16 -11.41 -4.02 8.53
CA ARG A 16 -10.58 -3.87 7.32
C ARG A 16 -9.62 -5.04 7.19
N VAL A 17 -9.42 -5.53 5.98
CA VAL A 17 -8.47 -6.63 5.72
C VAL A 17 -7.05 -6.17 5.97
N ILE A 18 -6.35 -6.82 6.91
CA ILE A 18 -4.97 -6.47 7.29
C ILE A 18 -3.94 -7.54 6.94
N ILE A 19 -4.31 -8.82 6.89
CA ILE A 19 -3.39 -9.92 6.60
C ILE A 19 -4.14 -11.00 5.82
N THR A 20 -3.57 -11.47 4.73
CA THR A 20 -4.06 -12.67 4.02
C THR A 20 -2.96 -13.71 3.93
N GLY A 21 -3.32 -14.97 3.78
CA GLY A 21 -2.34 -16.04 3.67
C GLY A 21 -2.95 -17.42 3.69
N VAL A 22 -2.09 -18.42 3.85
CA VAL A 22 -2.48 -19.82 4.07
C VAL A 22 -2.02 -20.31 5.42
N VAL A 23 -2.81 -21.22 5.95
CA VAL A 23 -2.54 -21.92 7.19
C VAL A 23 -2.81 -23.41 7.02
N ALA A 24 -1.97 -24.23 7.64
CA ALA A 24 -2.25 -25.65 7.78
C ALA A 24 -3.49 -25.82 8.65
N GLY A 25 -4.40 -26.69 8.24
CA GLY A 25 -5.66 -26.92 8.93
C GLY A 25 -6.06 -28.40 8.91
N GLY A 26 -7.30 -28.65 9.28
CA GLY A 26 -7.90 -29.98 9.21
C GLY A 26 -9.17 -29.97 8.37
N SER A 27 -10.12 -30.82 8.75
CA SER A 27 -11.45 -30.83 8.13
C SER A 27 -12.16 -29.48 8.28
N ARG A 28 -13.10 -29.18 7.37
CA ARG A 28 -13.96 -28.00 7.47
C ARG A 28 -14.58 -27.85 8.85
N ALA A 29 -15.14 -28.93 9.39
CA ALA A 29 -15.80 -28.92 10.70
C ALA A 29 -14.83 -28.52 11.82
N SER A 30 -13.63 -29.10 11.83
CA SER A 30 -12.58 -28.77 12.83
C SER A 30 -12.17 -27.30 12.76
N MET A 31 -12.00 -26.76 11.55
CA MET A 31 -11.63 -25.37 11.35
C MET A 31 -12.74 -24.42 11.81
N GLN A 32 -14.00 -24.74 11.49
CA GLN A 32 -15.15 -23.95 11.92
C GLN A 32 -15.30 -23.94 13.44
N THR A 33 -15.13 -25.09 14.11
CA THR A 33 -15.17 -25.17 15.58
C THR A 33 -14.10 -24.29 16.24
N MET A 34 -12.92 -24.17 15.61
CA MET A 34 -11.82 -23.36 16.16
C MET A 34 -12.10 -21.85 16.13
N ILE A 35 -12.89 -21.36 15.17
CA ILE A 35 -13.10 -19.91 14.96
C ILE A 35 -14.53 -19.43 15.20
N GLY A 36 -15.52 -20.34 15.22
CA GLY A 36 -16.94 -20.01 15.11
C GLY A 36 -17.53 -19.18 16.26
N GLU A 37 -16.93 -19.22 17.45
CA GLU A 37 -17.42 -18.50 18.65
C GLU A 37 -16.50 -17.34 19.06
N THR A 38 -15.49 -17.00 18.26
CA THR A 38 -14.46 -16.01 18.64
C THR A 38 -14.42 -14.83 17.68
N LEU A 39 -14.54 -13.61 18.22
CA LEU A 39 -14.23 -12.39 17.47
C LEU A 39 -12.72 -12.36 17.16
N THR A 40 -12.38 -12.68 15.92
CA THR A 40 -10.99 -12.73 15.45
C THR A 40 -10.59 -11.38 14.88
N ILE A 41 -10.04 -10.51 15.72
CA ILE A 41 -9.53 -9.19 15.36
C ILE A 41 -8.09 -9.03 15.83
N GLU A 42 -7.27 -8.32 15.04
CA GLU A 42 -5.90 -7.99 15.42
C GLU A 42 -5.75 -6.45 15.49
N ASN A 43 -4.84 -6.01 16.34
CA ASN A 43 -4.49 -4.62 16.57
C ASN A 43 -3.08 -4.33 16.06
N ARG A 44 -2.84 -3.07 15.72
CA ARG A 44 -1.48 -2.57 15.45
C ARG A 44 -0.58 -2.85 16.64
N SER A 45 0.65 -3.29 16.36
CA SER A 45 1.65 -3.58 17.38
C SER A 45 3.04 -3.31 16.80
N ASP A 46 3.79 -2.40 17.40
CA ASP A 46 5.12 -2.04 16.91
C ASP A 46 6.14 -3.17 17.10
N THR A 47 5.96 -4.00 18.14
CA THR A 47 6.73 -5.23 18.32
C THR A 47 6.34 -6.27 17.27
N GLY A 48 5.03 -6.43 17.04
CA GLY A 48 4.49 -7.30 16.00
C GLY A 48 4.90 -8.77 16.14
N PHE A 49 4.99 -9.45 15.00
CA PHE A 49 5.57 -10.80 14.88
C PHE A 49 6.31 -10.92 13.56
N THR A 50 7.20 -11.92 13.43
CA THR A 50 7.94 -12.15 12.18
C THR A 50 7.39 -13.36 11.44
N LYS A 51 7.14 -13.21 10.13
CA LYS A 51 6.72 -14.31 9.26
C LYS A 51 7.18 -14.03 7.82
N ASN A 52 7.65 -15.06 7.11
CA ASN A 52 8.13 -14.95 5.72
C ASN A 52 9.15 -13.80 5.53
N GLY A 53 10.14 -13.70 6.43
CA GLY A 53 11.19 -12.67 6.37
C GLY A 53 10.75 -11.24 6.69
N LEU A 54 9.46 -11.01 7.01
CA LEU A 54 8.91 -9.68 7.30
C LEU A 54 8.48 -9.60 8.77
N GLN A 55 8.90 -8.54 9.47
CA GLN A 55 8.28 -8.15 10.73
C GLN A 55 6.93 -7.49 10.41
N ILE A 56 5.84 -8.14 10.78
CA ILE A 56 4.48 -7.66 10.59
C ILE A 56 4.05 -6.92 11.86
N GLN A 57 3.89 -5.61 11.77
CA GLN A 57 3.46 -4.76 12.88
C GLN A 57 1.95 -4.83 13.20
N TYR A 58 1.44 -6.04 13.36
CA TYR A 58 0.15 -6.36 13.96
C TYR A 58 0.40 -7.41 15.04
N ASN A 59 -0.48 -7.51 16.04
CA ASN A 59 -0.48 -8.72 16.85
C ASN A 59 -1.00 -9.92 16.01
N ASN A 60 -0.81 -11.11 16.56
CA ASN A 60 -1.22 -12.38 15.94
C ASN A 60 -1.86 -13.25 17.03
N ALA A 61 -2.81 -12.67 17.76
CA ALA A 61 -3.35 -13.27 18.98
C ALA A 61 -4.29 -14.44 18.68
N TYR A 62 -5.05 -14.34 17.59
CA TYR A 62 -6.05 -15.32 17.24
C TYR A 62 -5.60 -16.12 16.02
N PHE A 63 -5.59 -17.44 16.11
CA PHE A 63 -5.10 -18.29 15.01
C PHE A 63 -3.63 -17.98 14.62
N PRO A 64 -2.66 -18.08 15.56
CA PRO A 64 -1.28 -17.65 15.35
C PRO A 64 -0.48 -18.52 14.38
N TYR A 65 -0.99 -19.70 14.04
CA TYR A 65 -0.29 -20.77 13.35
C TYR A 65 -0.15 -20.57 11.83
N LEU A 66 0.07 -19.34 11.38
CA LEU A 66 0.15 -18.99 9.97
C LEU A 66 1.24 -19.82 9.29
N GLU A 67 0.96 -20.39 8.12
CA GLU A 67 1.97 -21.11 7.34
C GLU A 67 2.72 -20.14 6.43
N THR A 68 1.99 -19.37 5.63
CA THR A 68 2.51 -18.33 4.75
C THR A 68 1.59 -17.12 4.76
N VAL A 69 2.17 -15.92 4.78
CA VAL A 69 1.44 -14.66 4.57
C VAL A 69 1.61 -14.23 3.12
N PHE A 70 0.52 -13.81 2.48
CA PHE A 70 0.51 -13.33 1.10
C PHE A 70 0.50 -11.81 1.01
N SER A 71 -0.29 -11.16 1.87
CA SER A 71 -0.35 -9.70 1.91
C SER A 71 -0.55 -9.16 3.31
N VAL A 72 -0.08 -7.93 3.51
CA VAL A 72 -0.29 -7.14 4.72
C VAL A 72 -0.73 -5.74 4.32
N ASN A 73 -1.82 -5.24 4.88
CA ASN A 73 -2.32 -3.88 4.62
C ASN A 73 -2.28 -3.07 5.91
N TYR A 74 -1.83 -1.83 5.80
CA TYR A 74 -1.78 -0.84 6.86
C TYR A 74 -2.65 0.36 6.49
N TYR A 75 -3.37 0.82 7.50
CA TYR A 75 -4.26 1.96 7.40
C TYR A 75 -3.88 2.98 8.48
N ASP A 76 -4.38 4.20 8.33
CA ASP A 76 -4.31 5.28 9.32
C ASP A 76 -2.91 5.90 9.52
N THR A 77 -1.88 5.08 9.68
CA THR A 77 -0.52 5.49 10.02
C THR A 77 0.50 4.58 9.34
N TYR A 78 1.52 5.19 8.75
CA TYR A 78 2.59 4.43 8.10
C TYR A 78 3.41 3.71 9.16
N PRO A 79 3.54 2.37 9.11
CA PRO A 79 4.41 1.63 10.02
C PRO A 79 5.86 2.04 9.82
N VAL A 80 6.62 2.17 10.90
CA VAL A 80 8.03 2.57 10.83
C VAL A 80 8.90 1.35 10.54
N TYR A 81 9.50 1.30 9.36
CA TYR A 81 10.50 0.29 8.98
C TYR A 81 11.77 0.96 8.47
N SER A 82 12.91 0.29 8.66
CA SER A 82 14.21 0.76 8.18
C SER A 82 14.31 0.87 6.65
N PHE A 83 13.49 0.11 5.92
CA PHE A 83 13.44 0.13 4.46
C PHE A 83 12.46 1.17 3.89
N ASN A 84 11.74 1.91 4.74
CA ASN A 84 10.80 2.90 4.25
C ASN A 84 11.54 4.03 3.52
N PRO A 85 11.02 4.49 2.37
CA PRO A 85 11.51 5.73 1.79
C PRO A 85 11.14 6.91 2.71
N SER A 86 11.89 8.00 2.59
CA SER A 86 11.53 9.25 3.26
C SER A 86 10.12 9.68 2.89
N PHE A 87 9.31 10.03 3.89
CA PHE A 87 7.97 10.54 3.66
C PHE A 87 8.03 11.84 2.87
N PRO A 88 7.33 11.97 1.72
CA PRO A 88 7.36 13.18 0.92
C PRO A 88 6.50 14.25 1.60
N GLY A 89 7.09 15.33 2.14
CA GLY A 89 6.30 16.40 2.79
C GLY A 89 5.42 17.21 1.83
N SER A 90 5.75 17.18 0.53
CA SER A 90 4.90 17.70 -0.54
C SER A 90 5.14 16.88 -1.82
N ILE A 91 4.12 16.84 -2.69
CA ILE A 91 4.19 16.23 -4.01
C ILE A 91 3.73 17.26 -5.03
N GLN A 92 4.59 17.59 -5.99
CA GLN A 92 4.34 18.62 -7.02
C GLN A 92 3.83 19.97 -6.44
N GLY A 93 4.35 20.36 -5.27
CA GLY A 93 3.99 21.59 -4.57
C GLY A 93 2.71 21.53 -3.74
N VAL A 94 2.04 20.37 -3.66
CA VAL A 94 0.87 20.14 -2.81
C VAL A 94 1.32 19.46 -1.52
N GLU A 95 0.91 19.98 -0.36
CA GLU A 95 1.18 19.36 0.93
C GLU A 95 0.53 17.97 1.03
N THR A 96 1.31 17.00 1.50
CA THR A 96 0.82 15.64 1.76
C THR A 96 0.17 15.54 3.13
N LEU A 97 -0.96 14.85 3.19
CA LEU A 97 -1.69 14.54 4.41
C LEU A 97 -0.89 13.57 5.30
N LYS A 98 -0.91 13.83 6.61
CA LYS A 98 -0.15 13.09 7.64
C LYS A 98 -1.08 12.34 8.59
N GLU A 99 -0.54 11.45 9.41
CA GLU A 99 -1.31 10.77 10.47
C GLU A 99 -1.76 11.69 11.61
N THR A 100 -1.00 12.76 11.87
CA THR A 100 -1.36 13.77 12.87
C THR A 100 -2.53 14.59 12.37
N VAL A 101 -3.56 14.71 13.20
CA VAL A 101 -4.77 15.48 12.90
C VAL A 101 -4.41 16.96 12.74
N SER A 102 -4.70 17.52 11.58
CA SER A 102 -4.52 18.95 11.30
C SER A 102 -5.54 19.80 12.08
N PRO A 103 -5.34 21.13 12.21
CA PRO A 103 -6.33 22.03 12.82
C PRO A 103 -7.72 21.95 12.16
N GLU A 104 -7.79 21.60 10.88
CA GLU A 104 -9.03 21.40 10.12
C GLU A 104 -9.63 19.99 10.29
N GLY A 105 -9.10 19.18 11.21
CA GLY A 105 -9.59 17.84 11.51
C GLY A 105 -9.21 16.78 10.48
N LYS A 106 -8.21 17.04 9.63
CA LYS A 106 -7.83 16.15 8.52
C LYS A 106 -6.61 15.32 8.90
N SER A 107 -6.63 14.04 8.55
CA SER A 107 -5.49 13.13 8.70
C SER A 107 -5.65 11.91 7.81
N THR A 108 -4.64 11.04 7.75
CA THR A 108 -4.73 9.74 7.09
C THR A 108 -5.62 8.72 7.84
N LYS A 109 -6.23 9.08 8.98
CA LYS A 109 -7.19 8.21 9.70
C LYS A 109 -8.33 7.81 8.76
N GLY A 110 -8.57 6.50 8.68
CA GLY A 110 -9.53 5.85 7.78
C GLY A 110 -8.94 5.42 6.43
N LEU A 111 -7.77 5.91 6.03
CA LEU A 111 -7.21 5.68 4.69
C LEU A 111 -6.20 4.53 4.68
N PRO A 112 -6.11 3.75 3.58
CA PRO A 112 -5.01 2.80 3.36
C PRO A 112 -3.74 3.58 3.04
N VAL A 113 -2.67 3.34 3.78
CA VAL A 113 -1.41 4.10 3.64
C VAL A 113 -0.27 3.26 3.09
N MET A 114 -0.31 1.95 3.35
CA MET A 114 0.73 1.04 2.91
C MET A 114 0.18 -0.38 2.73
N SER A 115 0.63 -1.08 1.69
CA SER A 115 0.39 -2.52 1.53
C SER A 115 1.67 -3.23 1.13
N MET A 116 1.84 -4.47 1.59
CA MET A 116 2.95 -5.32 1.22
C MET A 116 2.42 -6.62 0.64
N VAL A 117 3.02 -7.09 -0.45
CA VAL A 117 2.65 -8.33 -1.13
C VAL A 117 3.89 -9.19 -1.27
N LYS A 118 3.80 -10.43 -0.79
CA LYS A 118 4.88 -11.41 -0.86
C LYS A 118 5.05 -11.88 -2.31
N ASN A 119 6.28 -12.01 -2.75
CA ASN A 119 6.57 -12.74 -3.97
C ASN A 119 6.28 -14.25 -3.75
N ILE A 120 5.82 -14.94 -4.80
CA ILE A 120 5.40 -16.35 -4.64
C ILE A 120 6.63 -17.25 -4.41
N GLU A 121 7.70 -16.99 -5.15
CA GLU A 121 8.88 -17.86 -5.23
C GLU A 121 9.85 -17.71 -4.04
N ASP A 122 9.80 -16.59 -3.32
CA ASP A 122 10.71 -16.31 -2.21
C ASP A 122 10.07 -15.39 -1.14
N ASP A 123 10.80 -15.14 -0.05
CA ASP A 123 10.38 -14.25 1.04
C ASP A 123 10.71 -12.77 0.77
N ASN A 124 10.84 -12.36 -0.49
CA ASN A 124 10.95 -10.95 -0.86
C ASN A 124 9.56 -10.32 -1.04
N TRP A 125 9.46 -9.03 -0.72
CA TRP A 125 8.18 -8.31 -0.64
C TRP A 125 8.16 -7.07 -1.50
N THR A 126 7.11 -6.94 -2.31
CA THR A 126 6.74 -5.69 -2.95
C THR A 126 6.01 -4.81 -1.94
N LYS A 127 6.43 -3.55 -1.81
CA LYS A 127 5.94 -2.60 -0.81
C LYS A 127 5.33 -1.41 -1.53
N ILE A 128 4.10 -1.06 -1.20
CA ILE A 128 3.34 -0.02 -1.87
C ILE A 128 2.95 1.00 -0.82
N TYR A 129 3.27 2.26 -1.07
CA TYR A 129 2.92 3.41 -0.24
C TYR A 129 1.94 4.28 -1.03
N THR A 130 0.89 4.78 -0.38
CA THR A 130 -0.12 5.64 -1.00
C THR A 130 -0.18 6.97 -0.26
N TYR A 131 0.11 8.07 -0.95
CA TYR A 131 0.15 9.42 -0.41
C TYR A 131 -1.07 10.23 -0.85
N TYR A 132 -1.57 11.05 0.06
CA TYR A 132 -2.80 11.83 -0.13
C TYR A 132 -2.54 13.33 -0.01
N ASP A 133 -3.33 14.15 -0.70
CA ASP A 133 -3.38 15.58 -0.42
C ASP A 133 -4.24 15.88 0.82
N THR A 134 -4.25 17.15 1.24
CA THR A 134 -5.07 17.63 2.36
C THR A 134 -6.59 17.56 2.12
N LYS A 135 -7.05 17.04 0.97
CA LYS A 135 -8.46 16.71 0.70
C LYS A 135 -8.73 15.20 0.73
N GLY A 136 -7.72 14.38 1.05
CA GLY A 136 -7.83 12.93 1.08
C GLY A 136 -7.80 12.28 -0.31
N ARG A 137 -7.36 13.00 -1.34
CA ARG A 137 -7.23 12.47 -2.71
C ARG A 137 -5.85 11.88 -2.90
N VAL A 138 -5.74 10.75 -3.58
CA VAL A 138 -4.43 10.13 -3.89
C VAL A 138 -3.67 11.04 -4.85
N ILE A 139 -2.50 11.50 -4.43
CA ILE A 139 -1.58 12.31 -5.25
C ILE A 139 -0.22 11.63 -5.43
N GLY A 140 0.02 10.51 -4.76
CA GLY A 140 1.24 9.75 -4.90
C GLY A 140 1.05 8.27 -4.65
N ALA A 141 1.76 7.44 -5.40
CA ALA A 141 1.93 6.02 -5.15
C ALA A 141 3.41 5.67 -5.32
N HIS A 142 3.99 4.90 -4.41
CA HIS A 142 5.36 4.44 -4.49
C HIS A 142 5.39 2.92 -4.27
N SER A 143 5.64 2.16 -5.32
CA SER A 143 5.77 0.71 -5.29
C SER A 143 7.25 0.33 -5.39
N ILE A 144 7.83 -0.18 -4.33
CA ILE A 144 9.18 -0.77 -4.31
C ILE A 144 9.02 -2.26 -4.57
N ASN A 145 9.60 -2.75 -5.67
CA ASN A 145 9.44 -4.14 -6.09
C ASN A 145 10.34 -5.08 -5.26
N HIS A 146 10.08 -6.38 -5.36
CA HIS A 146 10.84 -7.43 -4.65
C HIS A 146 12.32 -7.54 -5.06
N LEU A 147 12.73 -6.91 -6.15
CA LEU A 147 14.12 -6.85 -6.65
C LEU A 147 14.87 -5.58 -6.22
N GLY A 148 14.22 -4.69 -5.46
CA GLY A 148 14.79 -3.43 -4.96
C GLY A 148 14.69 -2.23 -5.90
N GLY A 149 14.11 -2.38 -7.10
CA GLY A 149 13.70 -1.24 -7.92
C GLY A 149 12.36 -0.66 -7.45
N TYR A 150 11.85 0.35 -8.16
CA TYR A 150 10.57 0.97 -7.83
C TYR A 150 9.81 1.54 -9.03
N THR A 151 8.53 1.77 -8.82
CA THR A 151 7.70 2.66 -9.62
C THR A 151 7.08 3.69 -8.70
N LYS A 152 7.26 4.97 -8.97
CA LYS A 152 6.69 6.08 -8.22
C LYS A 152 5.86 6.94 -9.15
N THR A 153 4.57 7.07 -8.88
CA THR A 153 3.66 7.92 -9.64
C THR A 153 3.22 9.07 -8.75
N GLU A 154 3.32 10.29 -9.25
CA GLU A 154 2.93 11.52 -8.57
C GLU A 154 1.97 12.30 -9.46
N SER A 155 0.87 12.80 -8.90
CA SER A 155 -0.17 13.50 -9.65
C SER A 155 -0.46 14.86 -9.03
N LYS A 156 -0.44 15.91 -9.85
CA LYS A 156 -0.97 17.23 -9.50
C LYS A 156 -2.42 17.30 -9.96
N LEU A 157 -3.34 17.39 -9.00
CA LEU A 157 -4.77 17.48 -9.27
C LEU A 157 -5.24 18.93 -9.20
N ASP A 158 -6.22 19.28 -10.02
CA ASP A 158 -6.92 20.56 -9.92
C ASP A 158 -7.88 20.57 -8.69
N PHE A 159 -8.78 21.55 -8.61
CA PHE A 159 -9.79 21.58 -7.54
C PHE A 159 -10.79 20.42 -7.65
N SER A 160 -11.23 20.07 -8.87
CA SER A 160 -12.25 19.04 -9.11
C SER A 160 -11.72 17.60 -8.98
N GLY A 161 -10.40 17.42 -8.94
CA GLY A 161 -9.74 16.11 -8.82
C GLY A 161 -9.21 15.56 -10.13
N VAL A 162 -9.27 16.29 -11.24
CA VAL A 162 -8.68 15.88 -12.51
C VAL A 162 -7.18 16.16 -12.51
N ALA A 163 -6.41 15.22 -13.06
CA ALA A 163 -4.96 15.34 -13.12
C ALA A 163 -4.53 16.36 -14.17
N GLN A 164 -3.73 17.33 -13.76
CA GLN A 164 -3.08 18.32 -14.62
C GLN A 164 -1.69 17.86 -15.07
N THR A 165 -0.99 17.16 -14.17
CA THR A 165 0.35 16.60 -14.44
C THR A 165 0.51 15.29 -13.69
N VAL A 166 0.97 14.26 -14.40
CA VAL A 166 1.34 12.97 -13.82
C VAL A 166 2.81 12.71 -14.12
N ILE A 167 3.60 12.40 -13.10
CA ILE A 167 5.01 12.06 -13.23
C ILE A 167 5.18 10.63 -12.75
N THR A 168 5.60 9.73 -13.64
CA THR A 168 5.94 8.35 -13.30
C THR A 168 7.44 8.15 -13.40
N ARG A 169 8.06 7.77 -12.29
CA ARG A 169 9.47 7.40 -12.19
C ARG A 169 9.60 5.91 -12.03
N HIS A 170 10.48 5.28 -12.80
CA HIS A 170 10.63 3.82 -12.78
C HIS A 170 12.10 3.38 -12.79
N LYS A 171 12.38 2.37 -11.98
CA LYS A 171 13.60 1.57 -11.97
C LYS A 171 13.22 0.10 -11.80
N ARG A 172 13.76 -0.79 -12.64
CA ARG A 172 13.59 -2.24 -12.43
C ARG A 172 14.44 -2.72 -11.26
N LEU A 173 15.72 -2.35 -11.22
CA LEU A 173 16.66 -2.60 -10.12
C LEU A 173 17.15 -1.28 -9.51
N ALA A 174 17.67 -1.30 -8.27
CA ALA A 174 18.22 -0.11 -7.62
C ALA A 174 19.36 0.55 -8.42
N THR A 175 20.17 -0.27 -9.11
CA THR A 175 21.31 0.14 -9.93
C THR A 175 20.93 0.66 -11.31
N ASP A 176 19.69 0.43 -11.76
CA ASP A 176 19.27 0.85 -13.09
C ASP A 176 19.14 2.37 -13.17
N THR A 177 19.31 2.89 -14.39
CA THR A 177 18.99 4.28 -14.71
C THR A 177 17.49 4.52 -14.55
N GLU A 178 17.12 5.57 -13.82
CA GLU A 178 15.71 5.95 -13.67
C GLU A 178 15.14 6.40 -15.02
N ARG A 179 13.95 5.91 -15.34
CA ARG A 179 13.12 6.42 -16.43
C ARG A 179 12.04 7.33 -15.86
N VAL A 180 11.86 8.49 -16.48
CA VAL A 180 10.88 9.48 -16.04
C VAL A 180 9.90 9.72 -17.16
N ILE A 181 8.63 9.49 -16.90
CA ILE A 181 7.53 9.78 -17.81
C ILE A 181 6.77 10.95 -17.22
N THR A 182 6.65 12.05 -17.97
CA THR A 182 5.87 13.22 -17.59
C THR A 182 4.71 13.39 -18.54
N GLU A 183 3.50 13.35 -18.00
CA GLU A 183 2.26 13.55 -18.75
C GLU A 183 1.59 14.84 -18.30
N THR A 184 1.17 15.67 -19.25
CA THR A 184 0.39 16.89 -18.97
C THR A 184 -0.93 16.86 -19.71
N PHE A 185 -1.95 17.39 -19.06
CA PHE A 185 -3.33 17.34 -19.52
C PHE A 185 -3.93 18.73 -19.53
N GLU A 186 -4.52 19.12 -20.65
CA GLU A 186 -5.31 20.34 -20.78
C GLU A 186 -6.77 19.95 -20.99
N TYR A 187 -7.66 20.62 -20.26
CA TYR A 187 -9.10 20.38 -20.33
C TYR A 187 -9.82 21.66 -20.70
N ASP A 188 -11.00 21.52 -21.30
CA ASP A 188 -11.91 22.65 -21.43
C ASP A 188 -12.68 22.94 -20.12
N HIS A 189 -13.47 24.01 -20.15
CA HIS A 189 -14.33 24.44 -19.04
C HIS A 189 -15.37 23.39 -18.56
N GLN A 190 -15.58 22.31 -19.30
CA GLN A 190 -16.49 21.21 -18.95
C GLN A 190 -15.72 19.95 -18.54
N ASN A 191 -14.42 20.05 -18.23
CA ASN A 191 -13.53 18.95 -17.89
C ASN A 191 -13.38 17.89 -18.99
N ARG A 192 -13.56 18.25 -20.27
CA ARG A 192 -13.25 17.35 -21.40
C ARG A 192 -11.79 17.54 -21.80
N LEU A 193 -11.07 16.43 -21.99
CA LEU A 193 -9.65 16.43 -22.36
C LEU A 193 -9.47 17.03 -23.77
N LEU A 194 -8.69 18.10 -23.87
CA LEU A 194 -8.31 18.75 -25.12
C LEU A 194 -6.95 18.30 -25.61
N VAL A 195 -5.97 18.23 -24.70
CA VAL A 195 -4.59 17.89 -25.04
C VAL A 195 -4.02 16.96 -23.98
N HIS A 196 -3.37 15.90 -24.43
CA HIS A 196 -2.56 15.02 -23.60
C HIS A 196 -1.17 14.97 -24.22
N ARG A 197 -0.17 15.41 -23.46
CA ARG A 197 1.24 15.35 -23.83
C ARG A 197 1.92 14.27 -23.01
N HIS A 198 2.85 13.55 -23.64
CA HIS A 198 3.59 12.47 -23.02
C HIS A 198 5.08 12.63 -23.33
N GLN A 199 5.89 12.86 -22.30
CA GLN A 199 7.34 12.98 -22.42
C GLN A 199 8.02 11.81 -21.72
N VAL A 200 8.91 11.11 -22.44
CA VAL A 200 9.78 10.08 -21.85
C VAL A 200 11.19 10.63 -21.73
N ASP A 201 11.72 10.66 -20.51
CA ASP A 201 13.00 11.25 -20.13
C ASP A 201 13.11 12.70 -20.68
N SER A 202 14.15 12.99 -21.44
CA SER A 202 14.36 14.29 -22.10
C SER A 202 13.99 14.26 -23.59
N ASN A 203 13.23 13.25 -24.05
CA ASN A 203 12.83 13.17 -25.45
C ASN A 203 11.82 14.29 -25.80
N PRO A 204 11.65 14.60 -27.10
CA PRO A 204 10.62 15.53 -27.55
C PRO A 204 9.21 15.10 -27.11
N VAL A 205 8.34 16.10 -26.97
CA VAL A 205 6.93 15.97 -26.58
C VAL A 205 6.04 16.00 -27.80
#